data_AF-A0A0Q6R6C5-F1
#
_entry.id   AF-A0A0Q6R6C5-F1
#
_cell.length_a   1.000
_cell.length_b   1.000
_cell.length_c   1.000
_cell.angle_alpha   90.00
_cell.angle_beta   90.00
_cell.angle_gamma   90.00
#
_symmetry.space_group_name_H-M   'P 1'
#
loop_
_entity.id
_entity.type
_entity.pdbx_description
1 polymer ?
#
loop_
_entity_poly.entity_id
_entity_poly.type
_entity_poly.pdbx_seq_one_letter_code
_entity_poly.pdbx_strand_id
1 'polypeptide(L)'
;MTTDGTAPAPAHARQRASARSPEHRAAVTALALSALALSPMPALEWSTASHAGRFEPLFSWSHLARLVRALGSTGMPYLVVQRTTDPGERFVQCLGTRARLIVEIGARDAVSRRHAVQRVRQGSPRGETIDVHPESDRRQPVDLSELLTADQFLRIAHDWLTLGVVPGFDLDPVPLA
;
A
#
# COMPACT_ATOMS: atom_id res chain seq x y z
N MET A 1 -41.48 31.99 -48.23
CA MET A 1 -40.01 31.89 -48.22
C MET A 1 -39.58 31.59 -46.79
N THR A 2 -39.10 30.38 -46.61
CA THR A 2 -38.57 29.76 -45.39
C THR A 2 -37.15 30.28 -45.08
N THR A 3 -36.81 30.45 -43.81
CA THR A 3 -35.84 29.56 -43.11
C THR A 3 -35.85 29.83 -41.60
N ASP A 4 -36.10 28.75 -40.87
CA ASP A 4 -35.87 28.50 -39.45
C ASP A 4 -34.38 28.58 -39.12
N GLY A 5 -34.02 29.12 -37.95
CA GLY A 5 -32.65 29.40 -37.54
C GLY A 5 -32.30 28.81 -36.17
N THR A 6 -32.52 27.51 -35.99
CA THR A 6 -32.13 26.76 -34.78
C THR A 6 -30.62 26.51 -34.80
N ALA A 7 -29.88 27.17 -33.92
CA ALA A 7 -28.46 26.90 -33.70
C ALA A 7 -28.28 25.59 -32.88
N PRO A 8 -27.52 24.59 -33.35
CA PRO A 8 -27.21 23.42 -32.55
C PRO A 8 -26.12 23.72 -31.52
N ALA A 9 -26.36 23.33 -30.27
CA ALA A 9 -25.35 23.30 -29.22
C ALA A 9 -24.28 22.24 -29.54
N PRO A 10 -22.98 22.48 -29.24
CA PRO A 10 -21.96 21.46 -29.41
C PRO A 10 -22.10 20.37 -28.34
N ALA A 11 -22.74 19.27 -28.75
CA ALA A 11 -22.48 17.96 -28.18
C ALA A 11 -21.03 17.54 -28.53
N HIS A 12 -20.46 16.65 -27.71
CA HIS A 12 -19.16 15.99 -27.87
C HIS A 12 -17.95 16.60 -27.18
N ALA A 13 -17.92 16.45 -25.85
CA ALA A 13 -16.70 16.05 -25.16
C ALA A 13 -17.04 15.11 -23.99
N ARG A 14 -17.76 14.02 -24.28
CA ARG A 14 -17.69 12.81 -23.44
C ARG A 14 -16.31 12.19 -23.69
N GLN A 15 -15.30 12.79 -23.09
CA GLN A 15 -14.00 12.17 -22.91
C GLN A 15 -14.27 10.90 -22.12
N ARG A 16 -14.26 9.79 -22.85
CA ARG A 16 -14.34 8.45 -22.31
C ARG A 16 -13.25 8.34 -21.24
N ALA A 17 -13.63 8.46 -19.98
CA ALA A 17 -12.94 7.78 -18.90
C ALA A 17 -13.05 6.30 -19.26
N SER A 18 -12.09 5.82 -20.06
CA SER A 18 -11.89 4.40 -20.33
C SER A 18 -11.61 3.77 -18.99
N ALA A 19 -12.67 3.32 -18.33
CA ALA A 19 -12.62 2.36 -17.25
C ALA A 19 -11.87 1.16 -17.84
N ARG A 20 -10.56 1.09 -17.59
CA ARG A 20 -9.71 -0.03 -18.02
C ARG A 20 -10.41 -1.31 -17.59
N SER A 21 -10.67 -2.19 -18.55
CA SER A 21 -11.46 -3.40 -18.32
C SER A 21 -10.87 -4.20 -17.14
N PRO A 22 -11.70 -4.94 -16.38
CA PRO A 22 -11.23 -5.80 -15.30
C PRO A 22 -10.09 -6.74 -15.74
N GLU A 23 -10.17 -7.20 -17.00
CA GLU A 23 -9.15 -8.04 -17.64
C GLU A 23 -7.81 -7.32 -17.79
N HIS A 24 -7.83 -6.04 -18.20
CA HIS A 24 -6.61 -5.24 -18.28
C HIS A 24 -5.98 -5.03 -16.90
N ARG A 25 -6.80 -4.85 -15.85
CA ARG A 25 -6.30 -4.76 -14.47
C ARG A 25 -5.69 -6.08 -14.00
N ALA A 26 -6.36 -7.20 -14.26
CA ALA A 26 -5.86 -8.52 -13.91
C ALA A 26 -4.53 -8.86 -14.62
N ALA A 27 -4.40 -8.52 -15.90
CA ALA A 27 -3.17 -8.71 -16.67
C ALA A 27 -2.01 -7.87 -16.12
N VAL A 28 -2.26 -6.60 -15.79
CA VAL A 28 -1.26 -5.70 -15.20
C VAL A 28 -0.83 -6.20 -13.81
N THR A 29 -1.77 -6.67 -12.99
CA THR A 29 -1.46 -7.27 -11.68
C THR A 29 -0.65 -8.55 -11.84
N ALA A 30 -0.99 -9.42 -12.79
CA ALA A 30 -0.25 -10.66 -13.05
C ALA A 30 1.20 -10.36 -13.50
N LEU A 31 1.39 -9.40 -14.41
CA LEU A 31 2.71 -8.95 -14.85
C LEU A 31 3.55 -8.37 -13.71
N ALA A 32 2.95 -7.56 -12.83
CA ALA A 32 3.63 -7.03 -11.66
C ALA A 32 4.06 -8.15 -10.70
N LEU A 33 3.19 -9.14 -10.44
CA LEU A 33 3.53 -10.29 -9.59
C LEU A 33 4.63 -11.17 -10.21
N SER A 34 4.62 -11.35 -11.53
CA SER A 34 5.69 -12.08 -12.22
C SER A 34 7.03 -11.35 -12.17
N ALA A 35 7.04 -10.02 -12.28
CA ALA A 35 8.26 -9.23 -12.14
C ALA A 35 8.85 -9.34 -10.71
N LEU A 36 8.00 -9.35 -9.69
CA LEU A 36 8.42 -9.57 -8.30
C LEU A 36 9.12 -10.93 -8.11
N ALA A 37 8.65 -11.97 -8.79
CA ALA A 37 9.23 -13.32 -8.65
C ALA A 37 10.67 -13.44 -9.19
N LEU A 38 11.12 -12.50 -10.03
CA LEU A 38 12.45 -12.55 -10.69
C LEU A 38 13.49 -11.64 -10.02
N SER A 39 13.09 -10.71 -9.16
CA SER A 39 14.02 -9.84 -8.43
C SER A 39 14.79 -10.63 -7.34
N PRO A 40 16.12 -10.45 -7.22
CA PRO A 40 16.87 -11.04 -6.11
C PRO A 40 16.32 -10.51 -4.79
N MET A 41 15.92 -11.44 -3.91
CA MET A 41 15.31 -11.07 -2.65
C MET A 41 16.40 -10.71 -1.64
N PRO A 42 16.34 -9.52 -1.01
CA PRO A 42 17.22 -9.22 0.10
C PRO A 42 16.96 -10.19 1.26
N ALA A 43 17.90 -10.28 2.20
CA ALA A 43 17.66 -11.00 3.43
C ALA A 43 16.57 -10.26 4.22
N LEU A 44 15.37 -10.85 4.25
CA LEU A 44 14.16 -10.29 4.84
C LEU A 44 13.62 -11.21 5.91
N GLU A 45 13.00 -10.61 6.90
CA GLU A 45 12.27 -11.30 7.95
C GLU A 45 10.93 -10.59 8.21
N TRP A 46 9.97 -11.33 8.76
CA TRP A 46 8.62 -10.84 8.99
C TRP A 46 8.11 -11.20 10.39
N SER A 47 7.19 -10.39 10.91
CA SER A 47 6.59 -10.58 12.23
C SER A 47 5.14 -10.09 12.26
N THR A 48 4.37 -10.58 13.22
CA THR A 48 2.96 -10.23 13.45
C THR A 48 2.68 -10.20 14.95
N ALA A 49 1.49 -9.73 15.33
CA ALA A 49 1.05 -9.69 16.73
C ALA A 49 1.20 -11.04 17.46
N SER A 50 0.93 -12.15 16.78
CA SER A 50 0.97 -13.48 17.37
C SER A 50 2.38 -14.02 17.60
N HIS A 51 3.41 -13.41 17.00
CA HIS A 51 4.80 -13.87 17.11
C HIS A 51 5.55 -13.24 18.29
N ALA A 52 4.89 -12.43 19.14
CA ALA A 52 5.47 -11.85 20.36
C ALA A 52 6.84 -11.17 20.14
N GLY A 53 7.00 -10.46 19.01
CA GLY A 53 8.25 -9.77 18.65
C GLY A 53 9.34 -10.67 18.04
N ARG A 54 9.06 -11.96 17.81
CA ARG A 54 9.95 -12.82 17.02
C ARG A 54 9.77 -12.54 15.54
N PHE A 55 10.87 -12.56 14.81
CA PHE A 55 10.90 -12.44 13.37
C PHE A 55 11.25 -13.79 12.75
N GLU A 56 10.54 -14.15 11.70
CA GLU A 56 10.75 -15.37 10.93
C GLU A 56 11.30 -15.02 9.54
N PRO A 57 12.16 -15.86 8.96
CA PRO A 57 12.69 -15.60 7.62
C PRO A 57 11.57 -15.49 6.58
N LEU A 58 11.71 -14.50 5.69
CA LEU A 58 10.82 -14.33 4.54
C LEU A 58 11.48 -14.94 3.30
N PHE A 59 11.06 -16.14 2.92
CA PHE A 59 11.72 -16.94 1.88
C PHE A 59 11.46 -16.51 0.42
N SER A 60 10.39 -15.76 0.13
CA SER A 60 10.06 -15.29 -1.23
C SER A 60 9.03 -14.16 -1.22
N TRP A 61 8.95 -13.38 -2.30
CA TRP A 61 7.86 -12.43 -2.51
C TRP A 61 6.47 -13.09 -2.56
N SER A 62 6.40 -14.33 -3.07
CA SER A 62 5.17 -15.13 -3.04
C SER A 62 4.78 -15.54 -1.61
N HIS A 63 5.76 -15.75 -0.71
CA HIS A 63 5.48 -15.95 0.71
C HIS A 63 4.85 -14.69 1.31
N LEU A 64 5.39 -13.51 1.02
CA LEU A 64 4.80 -12.25 1.46
C LEU A 64 3.36 -12.06 0.95
N ALA A 65 3.10 -12.32 -0.33
CA ALA A 65 1.76 -12.23 -0.90
C ALA A 65 0.74 -13.14 -0.19
N ARG A 66 1.16 -14.35 0.24
CA ARG A 66 0.30 -15.24 1.04
C ARG A 66 0.02 -14.68 2.43
N LEU A 67 1.04 -14.13 3.10
CA LEU A 67 0.87 -13.49 4.41
C LEU A 67 -0.11 -12.31 4.34
N VAL A 68 0.05 -11.44 3.35
CA VAL A 68 -0.82 -10.27 3.15
C VAL A 68 -2.27 -10.70 2.89
N ARG A 69 -2.49 -11.78 2.13
CA ARG A 69 -3.84 -12.31 1.89
C ARG A 69 -4.52 -12.84 3.15
N ALA A 70 -3.74 -13.24 4.16
CA ALA A 70 -4.24 -13.69 5.45
C ALA A 70 -4.54 -12.53 6.43
N LEU A 71 -4.12 -11.29 6.12
CA LEU A 71 -4.41 -10.11 6.96
C LEU A 71 -5.91 -9.88 7.11
N GLY A 72 -6.34 -9.71 8.36
CA GLY A 72 -7.74 -9.50 8.73
C GLY A 72 -8.63 -10.76 8.68
N SER A 73 -8.13 -11.92 8.23
CA SER A 73 -8.90 -13.18 8.25
C SER A 73 -8.56 -14.14 9.39
N THR A 74 -7.38 -14.01 10.00
CA THR A 74 -6.87 -14.98 10.99
C THR A 74 -6.34 -14.32 12.26
N GLY A 75 -7.02 -13.28 12.76
CA GLY A 75 -6.58 -12.58 13.99
C GLY A 75 -5.20 -11.93 13.86
N MET A 76 -4.75 -11.68 12.63
CA MET A 76 -3.49 -11.00 12.31
C MET A 76 -3.81 -9.54 11.99
N PRO A 77 -3.76 -8.63 12.99
CA PRO A 77 -4.15 -7.22 12.81
C PRO A 77 -3.09 -6.41 12.07
N TYR A 78 -1.83 -6.89 12.05
CA TYR A 78 -0.72 -6.25 11.37
C TYR A 78 0.31 -7.26 10.87
N LEU A 79 1.13 -6.82 9.93
CA LEU A 79 2.31 -7.50 9.42
C LEU A 79 3.46 -6.50 9.31
N VAL A 80 4.62 -6.86 9.83
CA VAL A 80 5.88 -6.11 9.70
C VAL A 80 6.85 -6.95 8.88
N VAL A 81 7.58 -6.32 7.97
CA VAL A 81 8.66 -6.94 7.18
C VAL A 81 9.88 -6.02 7.22
N GLN A 82 11.05 -6.55 7.49
CA GLN A 82 12.28 -5.76 7.59
C GLN A 82 13.49 -6.44 6.95
N ARG A 83 14.48 -5.64 6.57
CA ARG A 83 15.80 -6.12 6.12
C ARG A 83 16.68 -6.48 7.31
N THR A 84 17.35 -7.63 7.23
CA THR A 84 18.21 -8.13 8.31
C THR A 84 19.67 -7.63 8.24
N THR A 85 20.12 -7.19 7.06
CA THR A 85 21.55 -6.93 6.80
C THR A 85 21.89 -5.50 6.35
N ASP A 86 20.94 -4.57 6.42
CA ASP A 86 21.10 -3.22 5.87
C ASP A 86 21.54 -2.20 6.94
N PRO A 87 22.59 -1.38 6.70
CA PRO A 87 22.84 -0.18 7.50
C PRO A 87 21.65 0.78 7.34
N GLY A 88 20.76 0.76 8.34
CA GLY A 88 19.55 1.57 8.36
C GLY A 88 18.25 0.78 8.46
N GLU A 89 18.29 -0.56 8.61
CA GLU A 89 17.15 -1.43 8.99
C GLU A 89 15.81 -0.96 8.38
N ARG A 90 15.73 -0.98 7.04
CA ARG A 90 14.49 -0.64 6.35
C ARG A 90 13.40 -1.64 6.70
N PHE A 91 12.24 -1.12 7.03
CA PHE A 91 11.04 -1.91 7.26
C PHE A 91 9.84 -1.33 6.54
N VAL A 92 8.86 -2.19 6.31
CA VAL A 92 7.51 -1.84 5.89
C VAL A 92 6.54 -2.58 6.80
N GLN A 93 5.51 -1.90 7.24
CA GLN A 93 4.43 -2.50 8.00
C GLN A 93 3.08 -2.15 7.41
N CYS A 94 2.12 -3.03 7.63
CA CYS A 94 0.73 -2.75 7.29
C CYS A 94 -0.22 -3.24 8.38
N LEU A 95 -1.32 -2.52 8.52
CA LEU A 95 -2.38 -2.79 9.48
C LEU A 95 -3.74 -2.77 8.78
N GLY A 96 -4.69 -3.57 9.26
CA GLY A 96 -6.07 -3.58 8.77
C GLY A 96 -6.46 -4.86 8.07
N THR A 97 -7.18 -4.75 6.95
CA THR A 97 -7.72 -5.89 6.19
C THR A 97 -7.16 -5.92 4.78
N ARG A 98 -7.19 -7.08 4.10
CA ARG A 98 -6.71 -7.21 2.70
C ARG A 98 -7.23 -6.16 1.71
N ALA A 99 -8.41 -5.59 1.98
CA ALA A 99 -9.06 -4.60 1.11
C ALA A 99 -8.72 -3.15 1.50
N ARG A 100 -8.28 -2.93 2.75
CA ARG A 100 -8.06 -1.62 3.36
C ARG A 100 -6.89 -1.73 4.32
N LEU A 101 -5.70 -1.45 3.81
CA LEU A 101 -4.45 -1.48 4.55
C LEU A 101 -3.96 -0.05 4.76
N ILE A 102 -3.60 0.27 6.00
CA ILE A 102 -2.70 1.39 6.29
C ILE A 102 -1.29 0.85 6.09
N VAL A 103 -0.45 1.56 5.34
CA VAL A 103 0.94 1.15 5.09
C VAL A 103 1.88 2.20 5.61
N GLU A 104 2.86 1.76 6.37
CA GLU A 104 3.92 2.60 6.90
C GLU A 104 5.25 2.00 6.50
N ILE A 105 6.18 2.88 6.15
CA ILE A 105 7.56 2.53 5.87
C ILE A 105 8.45 3.22 6.89
N GLY A 106 9.61 2.65 7.12
CA GLY A 106 10.62 3.36 7.87
C GLY A 106 12.00 2.81 7.62
N ALA A 107 12.95 3.60 8.08
CA ALA A 107 14.34 3.22 8.17
C ALA A 107 14.84 3.67 9.55
N ARG A 108 15.69 2.85 10.14
CA ARG A 108 16.48 3.25 11.29
C ARG A 108 17.51 4.27 10.85
N ASP A 109 17.47 5.44 11.46
CA ASP A 109 18.52 6.42 11.29
C ASP A 109 19.81 5.90 11.93
N ALA A 110 20.88 5.85 11.12
CA ALA A 110 22.19 5.37 11.54
C ALA A 110 22.80 6.19 12.69
N VAL A 111 22.42 7.47 12.81
CA VAL A 111 22.94 8.41 13.81
C VAL A 111 22.09 8.38 15.07
N SER A 112 20.78 8.59 14.96
CA SER A 112 19.90 8.69 16.14
C SER A 112 19.41 7.34 16.67
N ARG A 113 19.60 6.25 15.90
CA ARG A 113 19.00 4.92 16.14
C ARG A 113 17.47 4.94 16.26
N ARG A 114 16.82 6.06 15.96
CA ARG A 114 15.36 6.18 15.93
C ARG A 114 14.86 5.78 14.54
N HIS A 115 13.66 5.23 14.50
CA HIS A 115 12.99 4.96 13.24
C HIS A 115 12.30 6.24 12.78
N ALA A 116 12.67 6.72 11.60
CA ALA A 116 11.86 7.70 10.89
C ALA A 116 10.74 6.93 10.19
N VAL A 117 9.52 7.04 10.72
CA VAL A 117 8.35 6.34 10.18
C VAL A 117 7.56 7.31 9.31
N GLN A 118 7.19 6.85 8.13
CA GLN A 118 6.38 7.59 7.17
C GLN A 118 5.18 6.74 6.76
N ARG A 119 4.00 7.37 6.71
CA ARG A 119 2.78 6.77 6.22
C ARG A 119 2.68 6.98 4.71
N VAL A 120 2.37 5.91 4.00
CA VAL A 120 2.24 5.90 2.54
C VAL A 120 0.81 6.20 2.14
N ARG A 121 0.61 7.11 1.18
CA ARG A 121 -0.72 7.54 0.72
C ARG A 121 -0.83 7.57 -0.79
N GLN A 122 -2.04 7.35 -1.28
CA GLN A 122 -2.39 7.71 -2.66
C GLN A 122 -2.47 9.23 -2.75
N GLY A 123 -1.93 9.82 -3.83
CA GLY A 123 -1.97 11.28 -4.07
C GLY A 123 -3.35 11.87 -4.40
N SER A 124 -4.41 11.29 -3.84
CA SER A 124 -5.78 11.79 -3.92
C SER A 124 -5.99 12.96 -2.94
N PRO A 125 -6.89 13.91 -3.25
CA PRO A 125 -7.17 15.02 -2.35
C PRO A 125 -7.69 14.53 -1.00
N ARG A 126 -7.17 15.13 0.08
CA ARG A 126 -7.56 14.85 1.47
C ARG A 126 -9.05 15.16 1.69
N GLY A 127 -9.71 14.39 2.55
CA GLY A 127 -10.97 14.83 3.16
C GLY A 127 -12.09 13.82 3.27
N GLU A 128 -12.02 12.67 2.59
CA GLU A 128 -12.99 11.59 2.83
C GLU A 128 -12.40 10.62 3.86
N THR A 129 -13.05 10.47 5.00
CA THR A 129 -12.59 9.61 6.10
C THR A 129 -13.55 8.45 6.33
N ILE A 130 -13.01 7.32 6.78
CA ILE A 130 -13.80 6.18 7.25
C ILE A 130 -13.31 5.72 8.62
N ASP A 131 -14.22 5.14 9.40
CA ASP A 131 -13.86 4.46 10.65
C ASP A 131 -13.35 3.04 10.32
N VAL A 132 -12.07 2.77 10.64
CA VAL A 132 -11.43 1.46 10.36
C VAL A 132 -11.72 0.43 11.46
N HIS A 133 -12.16 0.91 12.63
CA HIS A 133 -12.59 0.08 13.75
C HIS A 133 -14.00 0.46 14.20
N PRO A 134 -15.05 0.16 13.41
CA PRO A 134 -16.43 0.54 13.76
C PRO A 134 -16.91 -0.10 15.08
N GLU A 135 -16.25 -1.19 15.51
CA GLU A 135 -16.57 -1.94 16.73
C GLU A 135 -15.69 -1.58 17.95
N SER A 136 -14.76 -0.64 17.81
CA SER A 136 -13.96 -0.15 18.94
C SER A 136 -14.53 1.16 19.47
N ASP A 137 -14.57 1.32 20.80
CA ASP A 137 -14.90 2.61 21.46
C ASP A 137 -13.95 3.76 21.07
N ARG A 138 -12.82 3.44 20.42
CA ARG A 138 -11.89 4.42 19.84
C ARG A 138 -12.12 4.52 18.34
N ARG A 139 -13.08 5.35 17.94
CA ARG A 139 -13.21 5.79 16.54
C ARG A 139 -11.99 6.59 16.14
N GLN A 140 -11.16 6.00 15.30
CA GLN A 140 -10.04 6.69 14.67
C GLN A 140 -10.39 6.85 13.18
N PRO A 141 -10.89 8.03 12.77
CA PRO A 141 -11.18 8.27 11.36
C PRO A 141 -9.86 8.23 10.58
N VAL A 142 -9.83 7.44 9.52
CA VAL A 142 -8.70 7.31 8.61
C VAL A 142 -9.12 7.83 7.25
N ASP A 143 -8.31 8.69 6.65
CA ASP A 143 -8.56 9.21 5.31
C ASP A 143 -8.49 8.07 4.28
N LEU A 144 -9.45 8.01 3.35
CA LEU A 144 -9.49 6.99 2.30
C LEU A 144 -8.22 6.96 1.45
N SER A 145 -7.55 8.10 1.28
CA SER A 145 -6.25 8.17 0.58
C SER A 145 -5.12 7.46 1.33
N GLU A 146 -5.28 7.17 2.63
CA GLU A 146 -4.36 6.35 3.42
C GLU A 146 -4.62 4.85 3.27
N LEU A 147 -5.74 4.46 2.65
CA LEU A 147 -6.11 3.06 2.48
C LEU A 147 -5.60 2.51 1.16
N LEU A 148 -4.81 1.46 1.29
CA LEU A 148 -4.15 0.78 0.19
C LEU A 148 -4.64 -0.65 0.07
N THR A 149 -4.58 -1.19 -1.15
CA THR A 149 -4.90 -2.58 -1.42
C THR A 149 -3.70 -3.47 -1.13
N ALA A 150 -3.94 -4.78 -0.96
CA ALA A 150 -2.88 -5.78 -0.87
C ALA A 150 -1.86 -5.69 -2.03
N ASP A 151 -2.33 -5.47 -3.26
CA ASP A 151 -1.45 -5.36 -4.43
C ASP A 151 -0.57 -4.10 -4.36
N GLN A 152 -1.11 -2.98 -3.89
CA GLN A 152 -0.35 -1.76 -3.67
C GLN A 152 0.70 -1.95 -2.58
N PHE A 153 0.33 -2.58 -1.47
CA PHE A 153 1.27 -2.93 -0.40
C PHE A 153 2.43 -3.78 -0.92
N LEU A 154 2.15 -4.83 -1.71
CA LEU A 154 3.20 -5.70 -2.23
C LEU A 154 4.19 -4.96 -3.13
N ARG A 155 3.71 -4.02 -3.94
CA ARG A 155 4.57 -3.14 -4.74
C ARG A 155 5.41 -2.22 -3.86
N ILE A 156 4.79 -1.55 -2.88
CA ILE A 156 5.49 -0.66 -1.94
C ILE A 156 6.56 -1.43 -1.18
N ALA A 157 6.24 -2.61 -0.65
CA ALA A 157 7.16 -3.45 0.10
C ALA A 157 8.37 -3.84 -0.75
N HIS A 158 8.15 -4.26 -2.00
CA HIS A 158 9.23 -4.57 -2.92
C HIS A 158 10.13 -3.36 -3.18
N ASP A 159 9.54 -2.24 -3.61
CA ASP A 159 10.30 -1.06 -4.03
C ASP A 159 11.05 -0.45 -2.83
N TRP A 160 10.43 -0.38 -1.67
CA TRP A 160 11.06 0.14 -0.45
C TRP A 160 12.19 -0.76 0.04
N LEU A 161 11.93 -2.07 0.20
CA LEU A 161 12.90 -3.00 0.79
C LEU A 161 14.06 -3.31 -0.18
N THR A 162 13.86 -3.14 -1.49
CA THR A 162 14.90 -3.43 -2.49
C THR A 162 15.62 -2.16 -2.94
N LEU A 163 14.87 -1.10 -3.24
CA LEU A 163 15.38 0.12 -3.88
C LEU A 163 15.44 1.31 -2.92
N GLY A 164 14.70 1.28 -1.80
CA GLY A 164 14.60 2.41 -0.87
C GLY A 164 13.77 3.57 -1.41
N VAL A 165 12.84 3.31 -2.33
CA VAL A 165 11.95 4.32 -2.92
C VAL A 165 10.52 3.79 -3.00
N VAL A 166 9.53 4.68 -3.04
CA VAL A 166 8.11 4.32 -3.15
C VAL A 166 7.44 5.20 -4.22
N PRO A 167 7.62 4.89 -5.52
CA PRO A 167 7.19 5.76 -6.60
C PRO A 167 5.67 5.85 -6.73
N GLY A 168 5.17 7.08 -6.96
CA GLY A 168 3.74 7.34 -7.19
C GLY A 168 2.88 7.35 -5.92
N PHE A 169 3.51 7.47 -4.75
CA PHE A 169 2.84 7.63 -3.47
C PHE A 169 3.44 8.82 -2.71
N ASP A 170 2.60 9.47 -1.91
CA ASP A 170 3.03 10.51 -0.99
C ASP A 170 3.45 9.89 0.34
N LEU A 171 4.41 10.53 1.01
CA LEU A 171 4.99 10.10 2.28
C LEU A 171 4.77 11.17 3.34
N ASP A 172 3.84 10.90 4.26
CA ASP A 172 3.57 11.77 5.40
C ASP A 172 4.36 11.28 6.62
N PRO A 173 5.11 12.15 7.33
CA PRO A 173 5.80 11.73 8.55
C PRO A 173 4.80 11.31 9.63
N VAL A 174 5.07 10.20 10.30
CA VAL A 174 4.27 9.75 11.46
C VAL A 174 4.89 10.36 12.72
N PRO A 175 4.13 11.14 13.51
CA PRO A 175 4.62 11.66 14.78
C PRO A 175 5.01 10.49 15.70
N LEU A 176 6.25 10.48 16.19
CA LEU A 176 6.65 9.57 17.25
C LEU A 176 5.99 10.06 18.54
N ALA A 177 5.13 9.22 19.11
CA ALA A 177 4.47 9.46 20.40
C ALA A 177 5.45 9.33 21.58
#